data_AF-A0A1W1HEL4-F1
#
_entry.id   AF-A0A1W1HEL4-F1
#
_cell.length_a   1.000
_cell.length_b   1.000
_cell.length_c   1.000
_cell.angle_alpha   90.00
_cell.angle_beta   90.00
_cell.angle_gamma   90.00
#
_symmetry.space_group_name_H-M   'P 1'
#
loop_
_entity.id
_entity.type
_entity.pdbx_description
1 polymer ?
#
loop_
_entity_poly.entity_id
_entity_poly.type
_entity_poly.pdbx_seq_one_letter_code
_entity_poly.pdbx_strand_id
1 'polypeptide(L)'
;MTLERKIANIFNLTEKNWMKHANPISVWTRYSVLPLIIIAFWSRIWIGCWCLLPGVLSALWMFFNPIVFQKPKSTKNWASKAVLGERIYLNRDKVKIPDHHNVPLY
;
A
#
# COMPACT_ATOMS: atom_id res chain seq x y z
N MET A 1 13.88 -6.78 -13.93
CA MET A 1 12.95 -6.05 -13.05
C MET A 1 12.29 -7.05 -12.13
N THR A 2 12.34 -6.83 -10.82
CA THR A 2 11.68 -7.70 -9.85
C THR A 2 10.15 -7.56 -9.93
N LEU A 3 9.40 -8.55 -9.44
CA LEU A 3 7.93 -8.51 -9.43
C LEU A 3 7.40 -7.31 -8.64
N GLU A 4 8.05 -6.94 -7.53
CA GLU A 4 7.64 -5.81 -6.71
C GLU A 4 7.79 -4.48 -7.47
N ARG A 5 8.80 -4.36 -8.34
CA ARG A 5 8.96 -3.18 -9.20
C ARG A 5 7.86 -3.07 -10.25
N LYS A 6 7.39 -4.19 -10.80
CA LYS A 6 6.22 -4.19 -11.69
C LYS A 6 4.96 -3.75 -10.95
N ILE A 7 4.73 -4.30 -9.76
CA ILE A 7 3.59 -3.93 -8.90
C ILE A 7 3.64 -2.43 -8.55
N ALA A 8 4.80 -1.93 -8.12
CA ALA A 8 4.96 -0.51 -7.81
C ALA A 8 4.68 0.41 -9.02
N ASN A 9 5.01 -0.04 -10.23
CA ASN A 9 4.71 0.70 -11.45
C ASN A 9 3.20 0.71 -11.76
N ILE A 10 2.49 -0.40 -11.52
CA ILE A 10 1.02 -0.47 -11.63
C ILE A 10 0.35 0.54 -10.68
N PHE A 11 0.88 0.70 -9.47
CA PHE A 11 0.41 1.72 -8.52
C PHE A 11 0.95 3.13 -8.77
N ASN A 12 1.65 3.34 -9.90
CA ASN A 12 2.27 4.62 -10.27
C ASN A 12 3.12 5.22 -9.13
N LEU A 13 3.86 4.39 -8.41
CA LEU A 13 4.71 4.81 -7.28
C LEU A 13 6.01 5.44 -7.79
N THR A 14 5.90 6.66 -8.31
CA THR A 14 7.02 7.56 -8.57
C THR A 14 7.65 8.03 -7.26
N GLU A 15 8.86 8.62 -7.30
CA GLU A 15 9.52 9.11 -6.07
C GLU A 15 8.64 10.06 -5.23
N LYS A 16 7.85 10.91 -5.90
CA LYS A 16 6.90 11.81 -5.25
C LYS A 16 5.73 11.04 -4.63
N ASN A 17 5.19 10.05 -5.32
CA ASN A 17 4.06 9.24 -4.84
C ASN A 17 4.48 8.29 -3.72
N TRP A 18 5.72 7.81 -3.70
CA TRP A 18 6.27 7.08 -2.54
C TRP A 18 6.23 7.91 -1.26
N MET A 19 6.55 9.20 -1.35
CA MET A 19 6.47 10.08 -0.20
C MET A 19 5.03 10.29 0.27
N LYS A 20 4.07 10.40 -0.65
CA LYS A 20 2.65 10.47 -0.29
C LYS A 20 2.15 9.16 0.33
N HIS A 21 2.59 8.02 -0.20
CA HIS A 21 2.25 6.71 0.33
C HIS A 21 2.82 6.47 1.73
N ALA A 22 4.02 7.01 2.01
CA ALA A 22 4.63 6.98 3.34
C ALA A 22 3.89 7.85 4.36
N ASN A 23 2.82 8.56 3.99
CA ASN A 23 1.99 9.29 4.95
C ASN A 23 1.29 8.30 5.89
N PRO A 24 1.40 8.46 7.23
CA PRO A 24 0.74 7.57 8.18
C PRO A 24 -0.76 7.44 7.95
N ILE A 25 -1.42 8.54 7.60
CA ILE A 25 -2.85 8.56 7.32
C ILE A 25 -3.15 7.74 6.06
N SER A 26 -2.30 7.82 5.02
CA SER A 26 -2.43 6.95 3.84
C SER A 26 -2.35 5.49 4.24
N VAL A 27 -1.34 5.10 5.01
CA VAL A 27 -1.16 3.72 5.47
C VAL A 27 -2.35 3.22 6.28
N TRP A 28 -2.79 3.98 7.29
CA TRP A 28 -3.94 3.59 8.12
C TRP A 28 -5.25 3.50 7.35
N THR A 29 -5.51 4.46 6.46
CA THR A 29 -6.72 4.44 5.64
C THR A 29 -6.68 3.38 4.54
N ARG A 30 -5.50 2.86 4.18
CA ARG A 30 -5.40 1.71 3.27
C ARG A 30 -5.85 0.41 3.93
N TYR A 31 -5.72 0.27 5.25
CA TYR A 31 -6.23 -0.90 5.97
C TYR A 31 -7.76 -1.00 5.92
N SER A 32 -8.50 0.07 5.60
CA SER A 32 -9.95 0.01 5.43
C SER A 32 -10.39 -0.74 4.15
N VAL A 33 -9.49 -0.93 3.18
CA VAL A 33 -9.77 -1.67 1.94
C VAL A 33 -10.27 -3.08 2.24
N LEU A 34 -9.62 -3.79 3.16
CA LEU A 34 -9.96 -5.17 3.51
C LEU A 34 -11.34 -5.27 4.19
N PRO A 35 -11.64 -4.52 5.26
CA PRO A 35 -13.00 -4.43 5.81
C PRO A 35 -14.06 -4.08 4.78
N LEU A 36 -13.78 -3.14 3.86
CA LEU A 36 -14.73 -2.77 2.80
C LEU A 36 -14.99 -3.92 1.83
N ILE A 37 -13.97 -4.71 1.48
CA ILE A 37 -14.14 -5.91 0.66
C ILE A 37 -14.97 -6.96 1.41
N ILE A 38 -14.70 -7.16 2.71
CA ILE A 38 -15.47 -8.11 3.54
C ILE A 38 -16.95 -7.69 3.59
N ILE A 39 -17.22 -6.40 3.85
CA ILE A 39 -18.58 -5.84 3.85
C ILE A 39 -19.22 -5.98 2.48
N ALA A 40 -18.47 -5.78 1.39
CA ALA A 40 -18.98 -6.00 0.04
C ALA A 40 -19.47 -7.44 -0.12
N PHE A 41 -18.66 -8.44 0.20
CA PHE A 41 -19.09 -9.83 0.10
C PHE A 41 -20.26 -10.18 1.03
N TRP A 42 -20.25 -9.66 2.25
CA TRP A 42 -21.31 -9.94 3.22
C TRP A 42 -22.65 -9.29 2.85
N SER A 43 -22.62 -8.06 2.31
CA SER A 43 -23.79 -7.33 1.85
C SER A 43 -24.49 -7.97 0.64
N ARG A 44 -23.88 -8.98 -0.01
CA ARG A 44 -24.50 -9.75 -1.09
C ARG A 44 -25.85 -10.35 -0.68
N ILE A 45 -25.97 -10.81 0.57
CA ILE A 45 -27.20 -11.43 1.09
C ILE A 45 -28.32 -10.38 1.26
N TRP A 46 -27.96 -9.12 1.49
CA TRP A 46 -28.90 -8.05 1.82
C TRP A 46 -29.30 -7.23 0.59
N ILE A 47 -28.35 -7.00 -0.34
CA ILE A 47 -28.49 -6.00 -1.44
C ILE A 47 -28.28 -6.64 -2.83
N GLY A 48 -28.07 -7.97 -2.91
CA GLY A 48 -27.92 -8.69 -4.18
C GLY A 48 -26.71 -8.21 -4.99
N CYS A 49 -26.90 -7.91 -6.28
CA CYS A 49 -25.84 -7.46 -7.20
C CYS A 49 -25.22 -6.10 -6.84
N TRP A 50 -25.89 -5.28 -6.01
CA TRP A 50 -25.35 -4.00 -5.56
C TRP A 50 -24.13 -4.15 -4.64
N CYS A 51 -23.87 -5.36 -4.13
CA CYS A 51 -22.65 -5.67 -3.38
C CYS A 51 -21.35 -5.43 -4.18
N LEU A 52 -21.43 -5.35 -5.51
CA LEU A 52 -20.29 -5.02 -6.35
C LEU A 52 -19.83 -3.57 -6.16
N LEU A 53 -20.72 -2.65 -5.79
CA LEU A 53 -20.36 -1.24 -5.57
C LEU A 53 -19.32 -1.05 -4.45
N PRO A 54 -19.52 -1.55 -3.21
CA PRO A 54 -18.49 -1.41 -2.18
C PRO A 54 -17.19 -2.12 -2.54
N GLY A 55 -17.25 -3.22 -3.30
CA GLY A 55 -16.06 -3.89 -3.83
C GLY A 55 -15.27 -3.02 -4.81
N VAL A 56 -15.96 -2.44 -5.79
CA VAL A 56 -15.36 -1.51 -6.78
C VAL A 56 -14.86 -0.25 -6.09
N LEU A 57 -15.63 0.32 -5.16
CA LEU A 57 -15.20 1.48 -4.37
C LEU A 57 -13.92 1.17 -3.58
N SER A 58 -13.83 -0.02 -2.97
CA SER A 58 -12.64 -0.46 -2.23
C SER A 58 -11.43 -0.62 -3.15
N ALA A 59 -11.61 -1.22 -4.33
CA ALA A 59 -10.56 -1.33 -5.33
C ALA A 59 -10.08 0.05 -5.80
N LEU A 60 -11.00 0.96 -6.12
CA LEU A 60 -10.68 2.34 -6.49
C LEU A 60 -9.94 3.04 -5.34
N TRP A 61 -10.42 2.91 -4.10
CA TRP A 61 -9.77 3.47 -2.92
C TRP A 61 -8.33 2.98 -2.79
N MET A 62 -8.08 1.68 -3.01
CA MET A 62 -6.73 1.11 -2.99
C MET A 62 -5.78 1.77 -4.00
N PHE A 63 -6.25 2.16 -5.19
CA PHE A 63 -5.44 2.85 -6.20
C PHE A 63 -5.29 4.36 -5.92
N PHE A 64 -6.35 5.03 -5.45
CA PHE A 64 -6.34 6.47 -5.21
C PHE A 64 -5.67 6.87 -3.90
N ASN A 65 -5.71 6.01 -2.88
CA ASN A 65 -5.15 6.27 -1.56
C ASN A 65 -3.73 6.87 -1.61
N PRO A 66 -2.72 6.26 -2.28
CA PRO A 66 -1.36 6.82 -2.31
C PRO A 66 -1.23 8.17 -3.04
N ILE A 67 -2.24 8.63 -3.78
CA ILE A 67 -2.21 9.87 -4.58
C ILE A 67 -2.86 11.04 -3.83
N VAL A 68 -3.93 10.75 -3.08
CA VAL A 68 -4.80 11.74 -2.42
C VAL A 68 -4.08 12.46 -1.27
N PHE A 69 -3.18 11.78 -0.57
CA PHE A 69 -2.51 12.37 0.60
C PHE A 69 -1.32 13.26 0.21
N GLN A 70 -1.06 14.25 1.07
CA GLN A 70 0.14 15.07 0.98
C GLN A 70 1.35 14.33 1.55
N LYS A 71 2.55 14.82 1.22
CA LYS A 71 3.80 14.35 1.81
C LYS A 71 3.74 14.49 3.36
N PRO A 72 4.17 13.47 4.12
CA PRO A 72 4.17 13.55 5.57
C PRO A 72 5.14 14.64 6.06
N LYS A 73 4.73 15.36 7.12
CA LYS A 73 5.60 16.34 7.81
C LYS A 73 6.79 15.68 8.51
N SER A 74 6.66 14.42 8.90
CA SER A 74 7.71 13.63 9.55
C SER A 74 7.62 12.16 9.15
N THR A 75 8.76 11.53 8.91
CA THR A 75 8.90 10.08 8.64
C THR A 75 9.31 9.28 9.88
N LYS A 76 9.39 9.92 11.05
CA LYS A 76 9.74 9.29 12.34
C LYS A 76 8.55 8.55 12.96
N ASN A 77 7.89 7.70 12.20
CA ASN A 77 6.81 6.85 12.68
C ASN A 77 6.91 5.47 12.02
N TRP A 78 6.29 4.47 12.62
CA TRP A 78 6.39 3.10 12.14
C TRP A 78 5.84 2.93 10.72
N ALA A 79 4.68 3.51 10.42
CA ALA A 79 4.03 3.39 9.11
C ALA A 79 4.89 3.95 7.96
N SER A 80 5.47 5.13 8.12
CA SER A 80 6.40 5.74 7.16
C SER A 80 7.67 4.89 7.00
N LYS A 81 8.22 4.36 8.09
CA LYS A 81 9.41 3.50 8.04
C LYS A 81 9.14 2.19 7.31
N ALA A 82 7.99 1.56 7.50
CA ALA A 82 7.58 0.36 6.78
C ALA A 82 7.54 0.59 5.27
N VAL A 83 6.82 1.64 4.83
CA VAL A 83 6.71 1.99 3.40
C VAL A 83 8.08 2.36 2.79
N LEU A 84 8.92 3.09 3.52
CA LEU A 84 10.27 3.39 3.03
C LEU A 84 11.16 2.14 2.99
N GLY A 85 10.98 1.20 3.92
CA GLY A 85 11.62 -0.12 3.89
C GLY A 85 11.25 -0.91 2.64
N GLU A 86 9.98 -0.90 2.24
CA GLU A 86 9.54 -1.51 0.97
C GLU A 86 10.26 -0.89 -0.23
N ARG A 87 10.44 0.43 -0.25
CA ARG A 87 11.19 1.12 -1.31
C ARG A 87 12.67 0.68 -1.35
N ILE A 88 13.30 0.50 -0.19
CA ILE A 88 14.68 0.00 -0.09
C ILE A 88 14.74 -1.45 -0.59
N TYR A 89 13.80 -2.30 -0.17
CA TYR A 89 13.72 -3.70 -0.58
C TYR A 89 13.45 -3.86 -2.09
N LEU A 90 12.66 -2.98 -2.68
CA LEU A 90 12.44 -2.93 -4.12
C LEU A 90 13.72 -2.61 -4.91
N ASN A 91 14.71 -1.99 -4.28
CA ASN A 91 15.99 -1.61 -4.88
C ASN A 91 17.13 -2.60 -4.58
N ARG A 92 16.83 -3.75 -3.94
CA ARG A 92 17.81 -4.76 -3.51
C ARG A 92 18.66 -5.36 -4.62
N ASP A 93 18.13 -5.35 -5.85
CA ASP A 93 18.79 -5.77 -7.08
C ASP A 93 19.87 -4.78 -7.55
N LYS A 94 19.81 -3.51 -7.13
CA LYS A 94 20.80 -2.48 -7.45
C LYS A 94 21.70 -2.12 -6.27
N VAL A 95 21.13 -2.06 -5.07
CA VAL A 95 21.83 -1.72 -3.83
C VAL A 95 21.70 -2.93 -2.91
N LYS A 96 22.83 -3.57 -2.63
CA LYS A 96 22.86 -4.75 -1.78
C LYS A 96 22.34 -4.40 -0.38
N ILE A 97 21.38 -5.16 0.12
CA ILE A 97 20.90 -5.05 1.49
C ILE A 97 21.99 -5.60 2.43
N PRO A 98 22.27 -4.95 3.57
CA PRO A 98 23.22 -5.46 4.56
C PRO A 98 22.96 -6.93 4.92
N ASP A 99 24.03 -7.70 5.10
CA ASP A 99 23.93 -9.16 5.28
C ASP A 99 23.15 -9.56 6.54
N HIS A 100 23.11 -8.72 7.57
CA HIS A 100 22.31 -8.93 8.79
C HIS A 100 20.78 -8.86 8.59
N HIS A 101 20.31 -8.40 7.43
CA HIS A 101 18.88 -8.47 7.06
C HIS A 101 18.58 -9.67 6.16
N ASN A 102 19.60 -10.42 5.74
CA ASN A 102 19.44 -11.65 4.94
C ASN A 102 19.36 -12.90 5.82
N VAL A 103 19.60 -12.75 7.14
CA VAL A 103 19.41 -13.84 8.10
C VAL A 103 17.92 -13.92 8.49
N PRO A 104 17.33 -15.12 8.45
CA PRO A 104 15.97 -15.30 8.94
C PRO A 104 15.94 -15.04 10.45
N LEU A 105 14.83 -14.49 10.92
CA LEU A 105 14.56 -14.32 12.34
C LEU A 105 14.26 -15.71 12.91
N TYR A 106 15.28 -16.34 13.48
CA TYR A 106 15.20 -17.59 14.24
C TYR A 106 15.34 -17.29 15.73
#